data_AF-A0A2H9LGN3-F1
#
_entry.id   AF-A0A2H9LGN3-F1
#
_cell.length_a   1.000
_cell.length_b   1.000
_cell.length_c   1.000
_cell.angle_alpha   90.00
_cell.angle_beta   90.00
_cell.angle_gamma   90.00
#
_symmetry.space_group_name_H-M   'P 1'
#
loop_
_entity.id
_entity.type
_entity.pdbx_description
1 polymer ?
#
loop_
_entity_poly.entity_id
_entity_poly.type
_entity_poly.pdbx_seq_one_letter_code
_entity_poly.pdbx_strand_id
1 'polypeptide(L)'
;MNKDISLEGGLRTQHEKQVRIDLGQMFENNGDEISTKLENFPKYVRRQNITHFLAQYELFKQVLNVKGSIVECGVFRGSGLFSWAHFSSILEPNNIMRKIYGFDTFSGFSQ
;
A
#
# COMPACT_ATOMS: atom_id res chain seq x y z
N MET A 1 17.41 27.38 5.59
CA MET A 1 17.57 26.25 6.54
C MET A 1 17.10 24.99 5.84
N ASN A 2 18.03 24.20 5.28
CA ASN A 2 17.75 22.84 4.85
C ASN A 2 17.51 22.01 6.12
N LYS A 3 16.25 21.71 6.43
CA LYS A 3 15.95 20.61 7.33
C LYS A 3 16.21 19.34 6.52
N ASP A 4 17.09 18.48 6.99
CA ASP A 4 17.18 17.10 6.50
C ASP A 4 15.88 16.39 6.86
N ILE A 5 14.88 16.53 5.99
CA ILE A 5 13.59 15.87 6.11
C ILE A 5 13.81 14.44 5.64
N SER A 6 13.52 13.46 6.51
CA SER A 6 13.61 12.05 6.12
C SER A 6 12.66 11.77 4.94
N LEU A 7 13.18 11.08 3.91
CA LEU A 7 12.40 10.69 2.73
C LEU A 7 11.12 9.94 3.11
N GLU A 8 11.22 9.01 4.07
CA GLU A 8 10.03 8.36 4.64
C GLU A 8 9.51 9.17 5.84
N GLY A 9 8.30 9.72 5.71
CA GLY A 9 7.53 10.24 6.84
C GLY A 9 8.09 11.51 7.50
N GLY A 10 9.04 12.21 6.88
CA GLY A 10 9.68 13.39 7.46
C GLY A 10 8.73 14.58 7.68
N LEU A 11 7.61 14.63 6.96
CA LEU A 11 6.55 15.64 7.11
C LEU A 11 5.46 15.27 8.12
N ARG A 12 5.53 14.10 8.76
CA ARG A 12 4.51 13.66 9.72
C ARG A 12 4.56 14.49 11.00
N THR A 13 3.39 14.82 11.52
CA THR A 13 3.26 15.44 12.85
C THR A 13 3.70 14.48 13.96
N GLN A 14 3.98 14.99 15.16
CA GLN A 14 4.34 14.14 16.30
C GLN A 14 3.22 13.15 16.66
N HIS A 15 1.97 13.61 16.60
CA HIS A 15 0.82 12.74 16.82
C HIS A 15 0.75 11.60 15.77
N GLU A 16 0.96 11.91 14.49
CA GLU A 16 0.95 10.86 13.44
C GLU A 16 2.09 9.85 13.60
N LYS A 17 3.24 10.27 14.13
CA LYS A 17 4.35 9.36 14.47
C LYS A 17 3.95 8.43 15.62
N GLN A 18 3.35 8.98 16.67
CA GLN A 18 2.92 8.21 17.84
C GLN A 18 1.86 7.16 17.48
N VAL A 19 0.82 7.54 16.72
CA VAL A 19 -0.24 6.61 16.30
C VAL A 19 0.31 5.40 15.54
N ARG A 20 1.39 5.57 14.75
CA ARG A 20 2.03 4.44 14.07
C ARG A 20 2.67 3.46 15.06
N ILE A 21 3.31 3.98 16.11
CA ILE A 21 3.94 3.17 17.15
C ILE A 21 2.85 2.42 17.93
N ASP A 22 1.80 3.14 18.34
CA ASP A 22 0.69 2.57 19.11
C ASP A 22 0.00 1.43 18.34
N LEU A 23 -0.28 1.61 17.05
CA LEU A 23 -0.87 0.55 16.21
C LEU A 23 0.04 -0.67 16.07
N GLY A 24 1.36 -0.47 15.97
CA GLY A 24 2.33 -1.56 15.96
C GLY A 24 2.30 -2.36 17.27
N GLN A 25 2.30 -1.66 18.41
CA GLN A 25 2.17 -2.28 19.73
C GLN A 25 0.84 -3.01 19.89
N MET A 26 -0.27 -2.44 19.40
CA MET A 26 -1.59 -3.10 19.40
C MET A 26 -1.59 -4.37 18.56
N PHE A 27 -0.87 -4.39 17.42
CA PHE A 27 -0.70 -5.58 16.60
C PHE A 27 0.12 -6.64 17.33
N GLU A 28 1.27 -6.26 17.93
CA GLU A 28 2.16 -7.17 18.65
C GLU A 28 1.50 -7.75 19.91
N ASN A 29 0.86 -6.92 20.72
CA ASN A 29 0.27 -7.29 22.00
C ASN A 29 -1.07 -8.05 21.88
N ASN A 30 -1.67 -8.12 20.69
CA ASN A 30 -2.86 -8.94 20.50
C ASN A 30 -2.48 -10.44 20.58
N GLY A 31 -3.19 -11.22 21.41
CA GLY A 31 -2.98 -12.66 21.58
C GLY A 31 -3.47 -13.53 20.41
N ASP A 32 -4.18 -12.95 19.43
CA ASP A 32 -4.59 -13.67 18.22
C ASP A 32 -3.39 -14.20 17.41
N GLU A 33 -3.61 -15.22 16.59
CA GLU A 33 -2.61 -15.65 15.61
C GLU A 33 -2.34 -14.57 14.55
N ILE A 34 -1.13 -14.56 13.98
CA ILE A 34 -0.74 -13.57 12.95
C ILE A 34 -1.70 -13.61 11.77
N SER A 35 -2.12 -14.80 11.33
CA SER A 35 -3.12 -14.99 10.27
C SER A 35 -4.42 -14.24 10.58
N THR A 36 -4.97 -14.44 11.78
CA THR A 36 -6.18 -13.75 12.25
C THR A 36 -5.98 -12.24 12.28
N LYS A 37 -4.81 -11.76 12.72
CA LYS A 37 -4.50 -10.31 12.69
C LYS A 37 -4.46 -9.76 11.26
N LEU A 38 -3.90 -10.51 10.31
CA LEU A 38 -3.83 -10.13 8.90
C LEU A 38 -5.22 -10.13 8.23
N GLU A 39 -6.07 -11.11 8.53
CA GLU A 39 -7.47 -11.11 8.06
C GLU A 39 -8.24 -9.89 8.56
N ASN A 40 -7.90 -9.42 9.76
CA ASN A 40 -8.44 -8.21 10.38
C ASN A 40 -7.53 -6.98 10.19
N PHE A 41 -6.77 -6.91 9.09
CA PHE A 41 -5.84 -5.81 8.84
C PHE A 41 -6.42 -4.39 9.00
N PRO A 42 -7.71 -4.09 8.71
CA PRO A 42 -8.23 -2.72 8.85
C PRO A 42 -8.09 -2.17 10.27
N LYS A 43 -8.04 -3.04 11.29
CA LYS A 43 -7.81 -2.67 12.70
C LYS A 43 -6.43 -2.05 12.94
N TYR A 44 -5.43 -2.41 12.12
CA TYR A 44 -4.02 -2.07 12.37
C TYR A 44 -3.44 -1.07 11.37
N VAL A 45 -4.27 -0.55 10.48
CA VAL A 45 -3.84 0.40 9.44
C VAL A 45 -4.51 1.76 9.63
N ARG A 46 -3.77 2.82 9.29
CA ARG A 46 -4.27 4.19 9.42
C ARG A 46 -5.16 4.57 8.24
N ARG A 47 -6.03 5.55 8.46
CA ARG A 47 -6.89 6.15 7.43
C ARG A 47 -6.12 6.49 6.16
N GLN A 48 -4.91 7.07 6.25
CA GLN A 48 -4.11 7.46 5.09
C GLN A 48 -3.76 6.27 4.18
N ASN A 49 -3.46 5.10 4.77
CA ASN A 49 -3.15 3.90 4.01
C ASN A 49 -4.41 3.36 3.30
N ILE A 50 -5.54 3.36 4.01
CA ILE A 50 -6.84 2.97 3.43
C ILE A 50 -7.25 3.92 2.31
N THR A 51 -7.08 5.23 2.50
CA THR A 51 -7.36 6.23 1.46
C THR A 51 -6.53 5.97 0.21
N HIS A 52 -5.24 5.63 0.36
CA HIS A 52 -4.39 5.32 -0.79
C HIS A 52 -4.88 4.06 -1.53
N PHE A 53 -5.17 2.98 -0.79
CA PHE A 53 -5.72 1.74 -1.33
C PHE A 53 -7.03 1.99 -2.11
N LEU A 54 -7.96 2.75 -1.53
CA LEU A 54 -9.24 3.08 -2.16
C LEU A 54 -9.08 4.03 -3.35
N ALA A 55 -8.14 4.96 -3.31
CA ALA A 55 -7.85 5.80 -4.47
C ALA A 55 -7.37 4.97 -5.67
N GLN A 56 -6.50 3.99 -5.43
CA GLN A 56 -6.08 3.04 -6.47
C GLN A 56 -7.28 2.20 -6.97
N TYR A 57 -8.18 1.78 -6.09
CA TYR A 57 -9.42 1.09 -6.49
C TYR A 57 -10.29 1.94 -7.43
N GLU A 58 -10.47 3.23 -7.11
CA GLU A 58 -11.22 4.16 -7.97
C GLU A 58 -10.52 4.39 -9.33
N LEU A 59 -9.18 4.44 -9.35
CA LEU A 59 -8.42 4.51 -10.60
C LEU A 59 -8.55 3.22 -11.42
N PHE A 60 -8.51 2.06 -10.77
CA PHE A 60 -8.66 0.77 -11.46
C PHE A 60 -10.01 0.68 -12.17
N LYS A 61 -11.10 1.13 -11.52
CA LYS A 61 -12.43 1.15 -12.12
C LYS A 61 -12.50 1.96 -13.43
N GLN A 62 -11.71 3.03 -13.54
CA GLN A 62 -11.68 3.86 -14.75
C GLN A 62 -11.05 3.14 -15.95
N VAL A 63 -10.22 2.12 -15.72
CA VAL A 63 -9.48 1.40 -16.76
C VAL A 63 -10.01 -0.01 -17.04
N LEU A 64 -11.14 -0.41 -16.44
CA LEU A 64 -11.75 -1.74 -16.64
C LEU A 64 -12.02 -2.05 -18.11
N ASN A 65 -12.50 -1.06 -18.87
CA ASN A 65 -12.80 -1.23 -20.30
C ASN A 65 -11.59 -0.96 -21.21
N VAL A 66 -10.41 -0.70 -20.63
CA VAL A 66 -9.18 -0.42 -21.35
C VAL A 66 -8.30 -1.66 -21.38
N LYS A 67 -8.06 -2.21 -22.58
CA LYS A 67 -7.14 -3.33 -22.77
C LYS A 67 -5.71 -2.91 -22.46
N GLY A 68 -4.96 -3.78 -21.77
CA GLY A 68 -3.54 -3.56 -21.52
C GLY A 68 -3.11 -4.03 -20.14
N SER A 69 -1.93 -3.59 -19.74
CA SER A 69 -1.29 -3.92 -18.46
C SER A 69 -1.21 -2.69 -17.57
N ILE A 70 -1.05 -2.90 -16.27
CA ILE A 70 -0.76 -1.83 -15.30
C ILE A 70 0.73 -1.87 -14.99
N VAL A 71 1.35 -0.69 -14.94
CA VAL A 71 2.76 -0.53 -14.61
C VAL A 71 2.88 0.41 -13.41
N GLU A 72 3.54 -0.06 -12.36
CA GLU A 72 3.93 0.75 -11.20
C GLU A 72 5.44 0.99 -11.22
N CYS A 73 5.84 2.26 -11.29
CA CYS A 73 7.22 2.70 -11.23
C CYS A 73 7.51 3.26 -9.84
N GLY A 74 8.32 2.55 -9.04
CA GLY A 74 8.50 2.77 -7.62
C GLY A 74 7.58 1.87 -6.80
N VAL A 75 7.97 0.62 -6.61
CA VAL A 75 7.24 -0.42 -5.88
C VAL A 75 7.39 -0.27 -4.35
N PHE A 76 8.54 0.22 -3.89
CA PHE A 76 8.90 0.35 -2.47
C PHE A 76 8.67 -0.97 -1.71
N ARG A 77 7.69 -1.01 -0.79
CA ARG A 77 7.31 -2.20 0.00
C ARG A 77 6.15 -2.99 -0.60
N GLY A 78 5.78 -2.72 -1.85
CA GLY A 78 4.80 -3.50 -2.63
C GLY A 78 3.33 -3.22 -2.34
N SER A 79 2.98 -2.34 -1.40
CA SER A 79 1.57 -2.06 -1.06
C SER A 79 0.74 -1.62 -2.28
N GLY A 80 1.30 -0.79 -3.15
CA GLY A 80 0.61 -0.33 -4.36
C GLY A 80 0.46 -1.45 -5.39
N LEU A 81 1.56 -2.13 -5.70
CA LEU A 81 1.62 -3.27 -6.63
C LEU A 81 0.59 -4.35 -6.31
N PHE A 82 0.52 -4.77 -5.05
CA PHE A 82 -0.42 -5.81 -4.63
C PHE A 82 -1.86 -5.30 -4.53
N SER A 83 -2.08 -4.00 -4.35
CA SER A 83 -3.42 -3.41 -4.47
C SER A 83 -3.96 -3.59 -5.90
N TRP A 84 -3.15 -3.27 -6.91
CA TRP A 84 -3.51 -3.54 -8.31
C TRP A 84 -3.81 -5.02 -8.55
N ALA A 85 -3.02 -5.92 -7.95
CA ALA A 85 -3.21 -7.37 -8.11
C ALA A 85 -4.54 -7.83 -7.52
N HIS A 86 -4.88 -7.36 -6.32
CA HIS A 86 -6.18 -7.63 -5.72
C HIS A 86 -7.33 -7.05 -6.54
N PHE A 87 -7.22 -5.82 -7.05
CA PHE A 87 -8.30 -5.23 -7.83
C PHE A 87 -8.52 -5.96 -9.16
N SER A 88 -7.45 -6.42 -9.80
CA SER A 88 -7.56 -7.27 -10.98
C SER A 88 -8.28 -8.57 -10.69
N SER A 89 -7.97 -9.26 -9.59
CA SER A 89 -8.64 -10.52 -9.25
C SER A 89 -10.09 -10.32 -8.79
N ILE A 90 -10.41 -9.18 -8.19
CA ILE A 90 -11.76 -8.84 -7.72
C ILE A 90 -12.66 -8.39 -8.87
N LEU A 91 -12.20 -7.45 -9.70
CA LEU A 91 -13.04 -6.75 -10.68
C LEU A 91 -12.98 -7.37 -12.08
N GLU A 92 -11.90 -8.10 -12.40
CA GLU A 92 -11.72 -8.76 -13.68
C GLU A 92 -11.31 -10.24 -13.50
N PRO A 93 -12.06 -11.06 -12.74
CA PRO A 93 -11.63 -12.41 -12.32
C PRO A 93 -11.31 -13.36 -13.48
N ASN A 94 -11.92 -13.14 -14.66
CA ASN A 94 -11.71 -13.95 -15.86
C ASN A 94 -10.71 -13.32 -16.84
N ASN A 95 -10.17 -12.13 -16.55
CA ASN A 95 -9.23 -11.43 -17.43
C ASN A 95 -7.79 -11.87 -17.15
N ILE A 96 -7.37 -12.96 -17.80
CA ILE A 96 -5.99 -13.47 -17.70
C ILE A 96 -4.95 -12.59 -18.40
N MET A 97 -5.37 -11.56 -19.14
CA MET A 97 -4.47 -10.70 -19.92
C MET A 97 -3.98 -9.47 -19.15
N ARG A 98 -4.65 -9.10 -18.06
CA ARG A 98 -4.24 -7.97 -17.20
C ARG A 98 -2.96 -8.33 -16.44
N LYS A 99 -1.81 -7.93 -16.98
CA LYS A 99 -0.52 -8.07 -16.29
C LYS A 99 -0.24 -6.83 -15.44
N ILE A 100 0.40 -7.04 -14.30
CA ILE A 100 0.80 -6.00 -13.37
C ILE A 100 2.31 -6.07 -13.23
N TYR A 101 2.98 -4.99 -13.63
CA TYR A 101 4.43 -4.90 -13.64
C TYR A 101 4.89 -3.89 -12.60
N GLY A 102 5.85 -4.29 -11.77
CA GLY A 102 6.50 -3.41 -10.81
C GLY A 102 7.95 -3.18 -11.20
N PHE A 103 8.36 -1.91 -11.30
CA PHE A 103 9.74 -1.51 -11.55
C PHE A 103 10.26 -0.72 -10.36
N ASP A 104 11.36 -1.16 -9.77
CA ASP A 104 12.04 -0.47 -8.66
C ASP A 104 13.53 -0.83 -8.69
N THR A 105 14.37 0.01 -8.08
CA THR A 105 15.77 -0.36 -7.81
C THR A 105 15.87 -1.39 -6.71
N PHE A 106 14.85 -1.46 -5.84
CA PHE A 106 14.80 -2.26 -4.60
C PHE A 106 15.94 -1.96 -3.61
N SER A 107 16.75 -0.95 -3.89
CA SER A 107 17.84 -0.44 -3.06
C SER A 107 17.62 1.02 -2.64
N GLY A 108 16.51 1.63 -3.06
CA GLY A 108 16.19 3.04 -2.80
C GLY A 108 16.85 3.98 -3.81
N PHE A 109 16.76 5.28 -3.54
CA PHE A 109 17.42 6.30 -4.36
C PHE A 109 18.93 6.29 -4.08
N SER A 110 19.72 6.00 -5.11
CA SER A 110 21.15 6.29 -5.12
C SER A 110 21.29 7.81 -5.24
N GLN A 111 21.64 8.47 -4.14
CA GLN A 111 21.98 9.90 -3.97
C GLN A 111 21.53 10.87 -5.07
#